data_AF-A0A9W9S596-F1
#
_entry.id   AF-A0A9W9S596-F1
#
_cell.length_a   1.000
_cell.length_b   1.000
_cell.length_c   1.000
_cell.angle_alpha   90.00
_cell.angle_beta   90.00
_cell.angle_gamma   90.00
#
_symmetry.space_group_name_H-M   'P 1'
#
loop_
_entity.id
_entity.type
_entity.pdbx_description
1 polymer ?
#
loop_
_entity_poly.entity_id
_entity_poly.type
_entity_poly.pdbx_seq_one_letter_code
_entity_poly.pdbx_strand_id
1 'polypeptide(L)'
;MNSVDASEHYELGATDLAPSLLTVVLDTNPHAWAALENSLPLSKAVANILVFINAHLACNYANEVAVVASHTTKATWLYPVHNDTTPQASADLDGDVSMNGDSGAATQTNKYRPFRMVEEQVTRKLKELMDSTTSDDLRSNTSTMLAGALTLALSNINRRTIAWAEEHGGADLEDAAGDGGSGAAGAAAGTGPGRYSASNDDERLQSRILIVSVSGSSDSAHQYIPVMNSIFACQRLHIPIDVCKLSGDAVFLQQACDATKGVYMALSEPRGLLQYLMMAFLPDQRSRRHLVLPTRVDVDFRAACFCHRRVVDIGYVCSICLSIFCEPPPGNECLTCGTPLDVGDFASKPALIPRKKKKKKRANGTSTVGTPMSTGTPTPGPGS
;
A
#
# COMPACT_ATOMS: atom_id res chain seq x y z
N MET A 1 -9.26 -33.30 -51.63
CA MET A 1 -9.75 -32.01 -51.11
C MET A 1 -10.18 -32.25 -49.67
N ASN A 2 -9.21 -32.21 -48.75
CA ASN A 2 -9.51 -32.25 -47.33
C ASN A 2 -9.49 -30.79 -46.88
N SER A 3 -10.66 -30.26 -46.57
CA SER A 3 -10.81 -28.97 -45.90
C SER A 3 -10.11 -29.08 -44.56
N VAL A 4 -8.93 -28.47 -44.47
CA VAL A 4 -8.21 -28.23 -43.23
C VAL A 4 -9.06 -27.21 -42.47
N ASP A 5 -9.95 -27.70 -41.63
CA ASP A 5 -10.79 -26.88 -40.77
C ASP A 5 -9.90 -26.30 -39.67
N ALA A 6 -9.39 -25.09 -39.91
CA ALA A 6 -8.54 -24.34 -38.99
C ALA A 6 -9.36 -23.60 -37.91
N SER A 7 -10.67 -23.88 -37.80
CA SER A 7 -11.57 -23.18 -36.88
C SER A 7 -11.48 -23.71 -35.44
N GLU A 8 -11.08 -24.96 -35.24
CA GLU A 8 -11.06 -25.60 -33.92
C GLU A 8 -9.85 -25.21 -33.04
N HIS A 9 -8.84 -24.53 -33.59
CA HIS A 9 -7.67 -24.07 -32.81
C HIS A 9 -7.83 -22.69 -32.15
N TYR A 10 -8.98 -22.04 -32.32
CA TYR A 10 -9.29 -20.74 -31.70
C TYR A 10 -10.43 -20.79 -30.68
N GLU A 11 -10.90 -21.98 -30.29
CA GLU A 11 -11.62 -22.15 -29.03
C GLU A 11 -10.59 -22.38 -27.92
N LEU A 12 -9.72 -21.40 -27.70
CA LEU A 12 -9.34 -21.09 -26.32
C LEU A 12 -10.67 -20.69 -25.69
N GLY A 13 -11.33 -21.64 -25.03
CA GLY A 13 -12.50 -21.34 -24.21
C GLY A 13 -12.16 -20.07 -23.48
N ALA A 14 -12.98 -19.03 -23.68
CA ALA A 14 -12.79 -17.75 -23.03
C ALA A 14 -12.71 -18.06 -21.54
N THR A 15 -11.50 -18.23 -21.02
CA THR A 15 -11.24 -18.19 -19.60
C THR A 15 -11.59 -16.77 -19.29
N ASP A 16 -12.85 -16.55 -18.89
CA ASP A 16 -13.37 -15.24 -18.58
C ASP A 16 -12.29 -14.54 -17.77
N LEU A 17 -11.80 -13.42 -18.31
CA LEU A 17 -10.75 -12.66 -17.67
C LEU A 17 -11.23 -12.42 -16.24
N ALA A 18 -10.42 -12.84 -15.27
CA ALA A 18 -10.85 -12.73 -13.89
C ALA A 18 -11.20 -11.26 -13.59
N PRO A 19 -12.36 -11.02 -12.98
CA PRO A 19 -12.81 -9.67 -12.65
C PRO A 19 -11.77 -9.01 -11.74
N SER A 20 -11.47 -7.74 -12.01
CA SER A 20 -10.55 -6.98 -11.18
C SER A 20 -11.23 -5.74 -10.59
N LEU A 21 -11.02 -5.54 -9.28
CA LEU A 21 -11.40 -4.34 -8.56
C LEU A 21 -10.18 -3.43 -8.38
N LEU A 22 -10.19 -2.29 -9.06
CA LEU A 22 -9.19 -1.24 -8.89
C LEU A 22 -9.70 -0.16 -7.93
N THR A 23 -9.04 -0.01 -6.77
CA THR A 23 -9.29 1.11 -5.87
C THR A 23 -8.22 2.18 -6.03
N VAL A 24 -8.59 3.36 -6.53
CA VAL A 24 -7.71 4.51 -6.69
C VAL A 24 -7.84 5.43 -5.48
N VAL A 25 -6.74 5.64 -4.75
CA VAL A 25 -6.62 6.63 -3.68
C VAL A 25 -5.93 7.86 -4.25
N LEU A 26 -6.67 8.96 -4.37
CA LEU A 26 -6.16 10.24 -4.85
C LEU A 26 -5.81 11.13 -3.68
N ASP A 27 -4.54 11.51 -3.56
CA ASP A 27 -4.11 12.58 -2.67
C ASP A 27 -4.61 13.94 -3.20
N THR A 28 -5.40 14.65 -2.40
CA THR A 28 -6.06 15.92 -2.76
C THR A 28 -5.53 17.10 -1.94
N ASN A 29 -4.28 17.05 -1.46
CA ASN A 29 -3.65 18.15 -0.72
C ASN A 29 -3.55 19.44 -1.56
N PRO A 30 -4.29 20.52 -1.23
CA PRO A 30 -4.28 21.73 -2.06
C PRO A 30 -2.92 22.41 -2.11
N HIS A 31 -2.13 22.38 -1.03
CA HIS A 31 -0.78 22.95 -1.02
C HIS A 31 0.17 22.23 -1.97
N ALA A 32 0.11 20.90 -1.98
CA ALA A 32 0.96 20.09 -2.84
C ALA A 32 0.57 20.23 -4.33
N TRP A 33 -0.73 20.33 -4.62
CA TRP A 33 -1.22 20.59 -5.97
C TRP A 33 -0.92 22.00 -6.47
N ALA A 34 -0.94 23.02 -5.59
CA ALA A 34 -0.52 24.37 -5.94
C ALA A 34 0.97 24.43 -6.33
N ALA A 35 1.84 23.69 -5.63
CA ALA A 35 3.25 23.60 -5.98
C ALA A 35 3.48 22.94 -7.37
N LEU A 36 2.58 22.07 -7.81
CA LEU A 36 2.65 21.36 -9.09
C LEU A 36 1.93 22.06 -10.23
N GLU A 37 1.17 23.14 -9.98
CA GLU A 37 0.24 23.76 -10.94
C GLU A 37 0.91 24.09 -12.29
N ASN A 38 2.13 24.62 -12.27
CA ASN A 38 2.89 24.98 -13.47
C ASN A 38 3.30 23.77 -14.34
N SER A 39 3.41 22.59 -13.72
CA SER A 39 3.87 21.37 -14.39
C SER A 39 2.70 20.46 -14.76
N LEU A 40 1.81 20.19 -13.79
CA LEU A 40 0.66 19.33 -13.91
C LEU A 40 -0.48 19.89 -13.03
N PRO A 41 -1.39 20.70 -13.60
CA PRO A 41 -2.61 21.13 -12.92
C PRO A 41 -3.44 19.93 -12.47
N LEU A 42 -4.11 20.06 -11.32
CA LEU A 42 -5.02 19.03 -10.79
C LEU A 42 -6.08 18.60 -11.82
N SER A 43 -6.65 19.53 -12.57
CA SER A 43 -7.63 19.23 -13.61
C SER A 43 -7.09 18.29 -14.71
N LYS A 44 -5.86 18.52 -15.16
CA LYS A 44 -5.18 17.64 -16.14
C LYS A 44 -4.82 16.30 -15.52
N ALA A 45 -4.38 16.27 -14.26
CA ALA A 45 -4.08 15.04 -13.56
C ALA A 45 -5.32 14.15 -13.42
N VAL A 46 -6.45 14.73 -12.98
CA VAL A 46 -7.74 14.05 -12.84
C VAL A 46 -8.22 13.55 -14.21
N ALA A 47 -8.12 14.35 -15.27
CA ALA A 47 -8.47 13.89 -16.62
C ALA A 47 -7.65 12.67 -17.05
N ASN A 48 -6.33 12.67 -16.81
CA ASN A 48 -5.47 11.52 -17.10
C ASN A 48 -5.84 10.27 -16.28
N ILE A 49 -6.18 10.45 -14.99
CA ILE A 49 -6.63 9.37 -14.11
C ILE A 49 -7.98 8.80 -14.58
N LEU A 50 -8.91 9.65 -15.02
CA LEU A 50 -10.21 9.22 -15.56
C LEU A 50 -10.04 8.44 -16.86
N VAL A 51 -9.15 8.85 -17.76
CA VAL A 51 -8.78 8.06 -18.95
C VAL A 51 -8.21 6.70 -18.55
N PHE A 52 -7.37 6.65 -17.51
CA PHE A 52 -6.84 5.40 -16.98
C PHE A 52 -7.92 4.48 -16.39
N ILE A 53 -8.84 5.04 -15.62
CA ILE A 53 -9.99 4.31 -15.08
C ILE A 53 -10.86 3.74 -16.22
N ASN A 54 -11.14 4.55 -17.24
CA ASN A 54 -11.89 4.09 -18.41
C ASN A 54 -11.16 2.98 -19.16
N ALA A 55 -9.83 3.07 -19.29
CA ALA A 55 -9.03 2.00 -19.89
C ALA A 55 -9.14 0.70 -19.08
N HIS A 56 -9.07 0.76 -17.75
CA HIS A 56 -9.23 -0.43 -16.89
C HIS A 56 -10.63 -1.04 -17.00
N LEU A 57 -11.68 -0.22 -17.00
CA LEU A 57 -13.06 -0.70 -17.22
C LEU A 57 -13.28 -1.22 -18.65
N ALA A 58 -12.51 -0.75 -19.63
CA ALA A 58 -12.55 -1.25 -21.00
C ALA A 58 -11.82 -2.59 -21.18
N CYS A 59 -10.86 -2.93 -20.30
CA CYS A 59 -10.11 -4.18 -20.38
C CYS A 59 -10.99 -5.41 -20.12
N ASN A 60 -11.99 -5.29 -19.24
CA ASN A 60 -12.92 -6.37 -18.91
C ASN A 60 -14.24 -5.77 -18.41
N TYR A 61 -15.37 -6.29 -18.90
CA TYR A 61 -16.70 -5.81 -18.53
C TYR A 61 -17.05 -6.07 -17.06
N ALA A 62 -16.42 -7.07 -16.44
CA ALA A 62 -16.59 -7.40 -15.03
C ALA A 62 -15.64 -6.63 -14.10
N ASN A 63 -14.81 -5.72 -14.65
CA ASN A 63 -13.95 -4.88 -13.83
C ASN A 63 -14.76 -3.83 -13.06
N GLU A 64 -14.40 -3.66 -11.80
CA GLU A 64 -14.97 -2.67 -10.91
C GLU A 64 -13.93 -1.62 -10.54
N VAL A 65 -14.40 -0.40 -10.28
CA VAL A 65 -13.54 0.69 -9.84
C VAL A 65 -14.09 1.33 -8.59
N ALA A 66 -13.21 1.75 -7.70
CA ALA A 66 -13.53 2.61 -6.58
C ALA A 66 -12.51 3.75 -6.52
N VAL A 67 -12.94 4.96 -6.17
CA VAL A 67 -12.10 6.15 -6.09
C VAL A 67 -12.33 6.84 -4.75
N VAL A 68 -11.26 6.97 -3.97
CA VAL A 68 -11.25 7.61 -2.65
C VAL A 68 -10.35 8.84 -2.70
N ALA A 69 -10.84 9.98 -2.24
CA ALA A 69 -10.02 11.15 -1.99
C ALA A 69 -9.43 11.08 -0.58
N SER A 70 -8.11 11.24 -0.50
CA SER A 70 -7.41 11.55 0.74
C SER A 70 -7.21 13.06 0.81
N HIS A 71 -8.02 13.74 1.62
CA HIS A 71 -7.93 15.18 1.84
C HIS A 71 -7.22 15.50 3.16
N THR A 72 -6.91 16.78 3.39
CA THR A 72 -6.26 17.23 4.62
C THR A 72 -7.15 17.05 5.85
N THR A 73 -8.45 17.27 5.72
CA THR A 73 -9.41 17.18 6.84
C THR A 73 -10.09 15.81 6.95
N LYS A 74 -10.34 15.13 5.83
CA LYS A 74 -11.11 13.88 5.79
C LYS A 74 -10.72 12.98 4.62
N ALA A 75 -11.01 11.69 4.75
CA ALA A 75 -11.01 10.76 3.62
C ALA A 75 -12.46 10.55 3.15
N THR A 76 -12.73 10.73 1.87
CA THR A 76 -14.09 10.70 1.31
C THR A 76 -14.17 9.92 0.01
N TRP A 77 -15.29 9.25 -0.21
CA TRP A 77 -15.58 8.57 -1.47
C TRP A 77 -15.84 9.58 -2.58
N LEU A 78 -15.11 9.45 -3.69
CA LEU A 78 -15.43 10.11 -4.96
C LEU A 78 -16.32 9.21 -5.83
N TYR A 79 -16.09 7.89 -5.76
CA TYR A 79 -16.89 6.86 -6.42
C TYR A 79 -16.66 5.50 -5.72
N PRO A 80 -17.64 4.61 -5.60
CA PRO A 80 -19.06 4.81 -5.83
C PRO A 80 -19.71 5.60 -4.67
N VAL A 81 -20.47 6.64 -5.00
CA VAL A 81 -21.28 7.34 -4.01
C VAL A 81 -22.63 6.64 -3.92
N HIS A 82 -22.93 6.01 -2.78
CA HIS A 82 -24.20 5.31 -2.57
C HIS A 82 -25.32 6.25 -2.08
N ASN A 83 -24.96 7.50 -1.76
CA ASN A 83 -25.88 8.56 -1.38
C ASN A 83 -25.91 9.61 -2.48
N ASP A 84 -26.75 9.40 -3.48
CA ASP A 84 -27.49 10.53 -3.98
C ASP A 84 -28.94 10.24 -3.60
N THR A 85 -29.43 11.04 -2.65
CA THR A 85 -30.77 11.61 -2.71
C THR A 85 -31.19 11.64 -4.18
N THR A 86 -32.33 11.02 -4.48
CA THR A 86 -33.10 11.28 -5.69
C THR A 86 -32.80 12.71 -6.16
N PRO A 87 -32.35 12.94 -7.40
CA PRO A 87 -32.35 14.30 -7.90
C PRO A 87 -33.76 14.80 -7.61
N GLN A 88 -33.90 15.83 -6.77
CA GLN A 88 -35.10 16.63 -6.78
C GLN A 88 -35.09 17.22 -8.18
N ALA A 89 -35.62 16.46 -9.15
CA ALA A 89 -36.32 17.06 -10.24
C ALA A 89 -37.26 18.04 -9.54
N SER A 90 -37.06 19.33 -9.78
CA SER A 90 -38.06 20.33 -9.49
C SER A 90 -39.32 19.88 -10.22
N ALA A 91 -40.16 19.08 -9.55
CA ALA A 91 -41.48 18.78 -10.02
C ALA A 91 -42.22 20.11 -9.90
N ASP A 92 -42.57 20.70 -11.04
CA ASP A 92 -43.57 21.74 -11.07
C ASP A 92 -44.88 21.17 -10.48
N LEU A 93 -45.78 22.05 -10.01
CA LEU A 93 -47.02 21.71 -9.27
C LEU A 93 -47.98 20.75 -10.00
N ASP A 94 -47.66 20.44 -11.25
CA ASP A 94 -48.40 19.68 -12.24
C ASP A 94 -47.79 18.29 -12.53
N GLY A 95 -46.67 17.93 -11.91
CA GLY A 95 -46.11 16.57 -11.96
C GLY A 95 -45.46 16.17 -13.29
N ASP A 96 -45.30 17.11 -14.21
CA ASP A 96 -44.49 16.92 -15.42
C ASP A 96 -43.01 17.18 -15.12
N VAL A 97 -42.16 16.29 -15.64
CA VAL A 97 -40.70 16.45 -15.55
C VAL A 97 -40.29 17.55 -16.52
N SER A 98 -39.82 18.69 -16.02
CA SER A 98 -39.34 19.78 -16.86
C SER A 98 -38.17 19.28 -17.72
N MET A 99 -38.40 19.09 -19.02
CA MET A 99 -37.40 18.80 -20.06
C MET A 99 -36.54 20.04 -20.38
N ASN A 100 -36.11 20.78 -19.35
CA ASN A 100 -35.09 21.80 -19.54
C ASN A 100 -33.74 21.12 -19.50
N GLY A 101 -33.24 20.79 -20.69
CA GLY A 101 -31.85 20.43 -20.90
C GLY A 101 -30.96 21.55 -20.39
N ASP A 102 -30.41 21.35 -19.20
CA ASP A 102 -29.42 22.25 -18.64
C ASP A 102 -28.25 22.35 -19.62
N SER A 103 -28.12 23.55 -20.17
CA SER A 103 -27.16 23.90 -21.21
C SER A 103 -25.82 24.17 -20.55
N GLY A 104 -25.20 23.14 -19.97
CA GLY A 104 -24.00 23.29 -19.13
C GLY A 104 -22.89 22.25 -19.36
N ALA A 105 -23.19 21.09 -19.91
CA ALA A 105 -22.17 20.14 -20.34
C ALA A 105 -22.65 19.46 -21.62
N ALA A 106 -21.83 19.47 -22.66
CA ALA A 106 -22.07 18.68 -23.85
C ALA A 106 -22.22 17.21 -23.43
N THR A 107 -23.46 16.75 -23.23
CA THR A 107 -23.78 15.35 -22.96
C THR A 107 -23.26 14.59 -24.16
N GLN A 108 -22.09 13.96 -24.03
CA GLN A 108 -21.49 13.16 -25.08
C GLN A 108 -22.39 11.93 -25.27
N THR A 109 -23.39 12.06 -26.15
CA THR A 109 -24.47 11.07 -26.38
C THR A 109 -23.94 9.68 -26.77
N ASN A 110 -22.66 9.57 -27.14
CA ASN A 110 -22.00 8.33 -27.56
C ASN A 110 -21.05 7.73 -26.51
N LYS A 111 -20.99 8.24 -25.28
CA LYS A 111 -20.08 7.73 -24.25
C LYS A 111 -20.67 6.52 -23.52
N TYR A 112 -19.86 5.47 -23.36
CA TYR A 112 -20.24 4.29 -22.56
C TYR A 112 -20.70 4.71 -21.16
N ARG A 113 -21.90 4.27 -20.78
CA ARG A 113 -22.62 4.78 -19.61
C ARG A 113 -21.81 4.67 -18.30
N PRO A 114 -21.17 3.52 -17.98
CA PRO A 114 -20.30 3.43 -16.81
C PRO A 114 -19.18 4.47 -16.77
N PHE A 115 -18.51 4.74 -17.90
CA PHE A 115 -17.45 5.76 -17.95
C PHE A 115 -18.00 7.13 -17.61
N ARG A 116 -19.14 7.49 -18.20
CA ARG A 116 -19.79 8.77 -17.93
C ARG A 116 -20.18 8.91 -16.46
N MET A 117 -20.79 7.88 -15.87
CA MET A 117 -21.19 7.91 -14.46
C MET A 117 -20.00 8.10 -13.52
N VAL A 118 -18.88 7.39 -13.77
CA VAL A 118 -17.68 7.53 -12.94
C VAL A 118 -17.10 8.93 -13.07
N GLU A 119 -16.96 9.46 -14.29
CA GLU A 119 -16.40 10.80 -14.51
C GLU A 119 -17.24 11.91 -13.90
N GLU A 120 -18.57 11.87 -14.09
CA GLU A 120 -19.50 12.85 -13.53
C GLU A 120 -19.45 12.83 -11.99
N GLN A 121 -19.50 11.65 -11.37
CA GLN A 121 -19.45 11.53 -9.91
C GLN A 121 -18.10 11.98 -9.33
N VAL A 122 -16.98 11.50 -9.90
CA VAL A 122 -15.64 11.87 -9.43
C VAL A 122 -15.42 13.37 -9.54
N THR A 123 -15.76 13.97 -10.69
CA THR A 123 -15.56 15.41 -10.90
C THR A 123 -16.45 16.25 -9.98
N ARG A 124 -17.73 15.87 -9.84
CA ARG A 124 -18.67 16.56 -8.95
C ARG A 124 -18.21 16.49 -7.49
N LYS A 125 -17.91 15.30 -6.97
CA LYS A 125 -17.49 15.14 -5.56
C LYS A 125 -16.13 15.75 -5.28
N LEU A 126 -15.21 15.73 -6.24
CA LEU A 126 -13.93 16.40 -6.08
C LEU A 126 -14.12 17.91 -6.01
N LYS A 127 -15.01 18.48 -6.85
CA LYS A 127 -15.35 19.90 -6.79
C LYS A 127 -16.03 20.25 -5.46
N GLU A 128 -17.05 19.51 -5.04
CA GLU A 128 -17.69 19.68 -3.71
C GLU A 128 -16.67 19.63 -2.57
N LEU A 129 -15.70 18.72 -2.64
CA LEU A 129 -14.64 18.60 -1.65
C LEU A 129 -13.76 19.86 -1.61
N MET A 130 -13.29 20.33 -2.77
CA MET A 130 -12.47 21.55 -2.88
C MET A 130 -13.24 22.81 -2.46
N ASP A 131 -14.53 22.91 -2.82
CA ASP A 131 -15.39 24.04 -2.45
C ASP A 131 -15.69 24.04 -0.94
N SER A 132 -15.70 22.86 -0.29
CA SER A 132 -15.90 22.74 1.16
C SER A 132 -14.66 23.08 1.99
N THR A 133 -13.48 23.14 1.38
CA THR A 133 -12.20 23.36 2.07
C THR A 133 -11.98 24.84 2.36
N THR A 134 -11.91 25.21 3.63
CA THR A 134 -11.68 26.61 4.03
C THR A 134 -10.19 26.93 4.18
N SER A 135 -9.83 28.22 4.16
CA SER A 135 -8.42 28.63 4.36
C SER A 135 -7.87 28.28 5.75
N ASP A 136 -8.73 28.17 6.76
CA ASP A 136 -8.35 27.85 8.13
C ASP A 136 -8.04 26.36 8.30
N ASP A 137 -8.76 25.49 7.58
CA ASP A 137 -8.46 24.05 7.50
C ASP A 137 -7.08 23.79 6.87
N LEU A 138 -6.70 24.60 5.88
CA LEU A 138 -5.42 24.51 5.20
C LEU A 138 -4.25 25.02 6.02
N ARG A 139 -4.49 25.92 6.98
CA ARG A 139 -3.44 26.41 7.89
C ARG A 139 -3.18 25.43 9.03
N SER A 140 -4.21 24.73 9.47
CA SER A 140 -4.13 23.78 10.58
C SER A 140 -3.59 22.42 10.15
N ASN A 141 -3.87 21.98 8.91
CA ASN A 141 -3.49 20.65 8.42
C ASN A 141 -2.63 20.73 7.15
N THR A 142 -1.35 20.37 7.28
CA THR A 142 -0.42 20.24 6.14
C THR A 142 -0.35 18.82 5.59
N SER A 143 -0.85 17.83 6.33
CA SER A 143 -0.84 16.42 5.97
C SER A 143 -2.18 15.91 5.44
N THR A 144 -2.18 14.86 4.64
CA THR A 144 -3.40 14.18 4.16
C THR A 144 -3.77 12.96 4.97
N MET A 145 -5.05 12.63 5.02
CA MET A 145 -5.59 11.47 5.77
C MET A 145 -5.45 10.16 4.98
N LEU A 146 -4.21 9.74 4.68
CA LEU A 146 -3.95 8.56 3.86
C LEU A 146 -4.40 7.27 4.57
N ALA A 147 -4.18 7.18 5.88
CA ALA A 147 -4.60 6.02 6.67
C ALA A 147 -6.12 5.79 6.62
N GLY A 148 -6.89 6.88 6.70
CA GLY A 148 -8.34 6.83 6.57
C GLY A 148 -8.78 6.34 5.20
N ALA A 149 -8.15 6.85 4.14
CA ALA A 149 -8.45 6.43 2.77
C ALA A 149 -8.12 4.94 2.52
N LEU A 150 -6.98 4.46 3.02
CA LEU A 150 -6.61 3.04 2.93
C LEU A 150 -7.57 2.13 3.69
N THR A 151 -8.05 2.56 4.86
CA THR A 151 -9.01 1.79 5.66
C THR A 151 -10.37 1.71 4.95
N LEU A 152 -10.83 2.81 4.34
CA LEU A 152 -12.04 2.83 3.50
C LEU A 152 -11.89 1.92 2.29
N ALA A 153 -10.76 1.99 1.59
CA ALA A 153 -10.43 1.12 0.46
C ALA A 153 -10.47 -0.35 0.86
N LEU A 154 -9.77 -0.74 1.92
CA LEU A 154 -9.72 -2.11 2.42
C LEU A 154 -11.10 -2.64 2.83
N SER A 155 -11.90 -1.82 3.51
CA SER A 155 -13.24 -2.21 3.94
C SER A 155 -14.16 -2.44 2.74
N ASN A 156 -14.07 -1.59 1.72
CA ASN A 156 -14.82 -1.75 0.47
C ASN A 156 -14.37 -2.99 -0.31
N ILE A 157 -13.06 -3.20 -0.45
CA ILE A 157 -12.50 -4.39 -1.10
C ILE A 157 -13.01 -5.65 -0.42
N ASN A 158 -12.97 -5.70 0.92
CA ASN A 158 -13.45 -6.86 1.67
C ASN A 158 -14.95 -7.08 1.43
N ARG A 159 -15.76 -6.02 1.47
CA ARG A 159 -17.21 -6.09 1.20
C ARG A 159 -17.50 -6.58 -0.22
N ARG A 160 -16.79 -6.06 -1.22
CA ARG A 160 -16.94 -6.45 -2.63
C ARG A 160 -16.49 -7.88 -2.88
N THR A 161 -15.42 -8.31 -2.23
CA THR A 161 -14.93 -9.69 -2.32
C THR A 161 -15.97 -10.67 -1.76
N ILE A 162 -16.64 -10.32 -0.66
CA ILE A 162 -17.73 -11.13 -0.08
C ILE A 162 -18.95 -11.14 -1.01
N ALA A 163 -19.41 -9.98 -1.47
CA ALA A 163 -20.56 -9.88 -2.35
C ALA A 163 -20.36 -10.66 -3.67
N TRP A 164 -19.16 -10.55 -4.26
CA TRP A 164 -18.80 -11.30 -5.46
C TRP A 164 -18.86 -12.82 -5.22
N ALA A 165 -18.36 -13.29 -4.06
CA ALA A 165 -18.39 -14.70 -3.70
C ALA A 165 -19.82 -15.22 -3.47
N GLU A 166 -20.70 -14.39 -2.89
CA GLU A 166 -22.13 -14.72 -2.70
C GLU A 166 -22.86 -14.85 -4.05
N GLU A 167 -22.61 -13.93 -4.99
CA GLU A 167 -23.25 -13.93 -6.31
C GLU A 167 -22.78 -15.10 -7.20
N HIS A 168 -21.53 -15.55 -7.05
CA HIS A 168 -20.93 -16.59 -7.88
C HIS A 168 -20.83 -17.96 -7.18
N GLY A 169 -21.58 -18.17 -6.10
CA GLY A 169 -21.76 -19.49 -5.48
C GLY A 169 -20.54 -20.04 -4.72
N GLY A 170 -19.57 -19.20 -4.37
CA GLY A 170 -18.37 -19.59 -3.58
C GLY A 170 -18.61 -19.66 -2.07
N ALA A 171 -19.86 -19.66 -1.64
CA ALA A 171 -20.29 -19.54 -0.27
C ALA A 171 -20.90 -20.86 0.24
N ASP A 172 -20.05 -21.88 0.46
CA ASP A 172 -20.36 -22.88 1.48
C ASP A 172 -20.29 -22.19 2.85
N LEU A 173 -21.37 -21.50 3.22
CA LEU A 173 -21.54 -20.75 4.47
C LEU A 173 -21.86 -21.66 5.68
N GLU A 174 -21.80 -23.00 5.54
CA GLU A 174 -22.22 -23.93 6.60
C GLU A 174 -21.13 -24.30 7.62
N ASP A 175 -19.85 -23.96 7.42
CA ASP A 175 -18.77 -24.39 8.34
C ASP A 175 -18.42 -23.36 9.45
N ALA A 176 -19.23 -22.31 9.62
CA ALA A 176 -18.99 -21.26 10.62
C ALA A 176 -19.79 -21.40 11.93
N ALA A 177 -20.65 -22.41 12.06
CA ALA A 177 -21.54 -22.58 13.21
C ALA A 177 -21.41 -23.95 13.93
N GLY A 178 -20.27 -24.62 13.78
CA GLY A 178 -20.05 -25.98 14.27
C GLY A 178 -18.83 -26.17 15.17
N ASP A 179 -18.57 -25.31 16.16
CA ASP A 179 -17.75 -25.74 17.31
C ASP A 179 -18.12 -25.00 18.60
N GLY A 180 -19.07 -25.57 19.32
CA GLY A 180 -19.31 -25.28 20.73
C GLY A 180 -19.13 -26.58 21.52
N GLY A 181 -17.94 -26.84 22.04
CA GLY A 181 -17.78 -27.96 22.97
C GLY A 181 -16.36 -28.37 23.35
N SER A 182 -15.86 -27.74 24.42
CA SER A 182 -14.90 -28.28 25.42
C SER A 182 -13.38 -28.26 25.14
N GLY A 183 -12.63 -27.71 26.10
CA GLY A 183 -11.26 -28.16 26.38
C GLY A 183 -10.17 -27.07 26.41
N ALA A 184 -9.59 -26.86 27.59
CA ALA A 184 -8.56 -25.89 27.91
C ALA A 184 -7.21 -26.04 27.15
N ALA A 185 -6.55 -24.88 27.01
CA ALA A 185 -5.10 -24.62 27.12
C ALA A 185 -4.11 -25.29 26.13
N GLY A 186 -3.45 -24.47 25.31
CA GLY A 186 -2.20 -24.83 24.63
C GLY A 186 -1.81 -23.82 23.54
N ALA A 187 -0.61 -23.26 23.66
CA ALA A 187 -0.07 -22.26 22.74
C ALA A 187 0.35 -22.83 21.38
N ALA A 188 0.28 -21.94 20.38
CA ALA A 188 1.13 -21.84 19.18
C ALA A 188 1.01 -22.88 18.05
N ALA A 189 1.12 -22.33 16.84
CA ALA A 189 1.32 -22.98 15.54
C ALA A 189 0.06 -23.61 14.89
N GLY A 190 -0.64 -22.78 14.11
CA GLY A 190 -1.67 -23.22 13.16
C GLY A 190 -1.80 -22.21 12.03
N THR A 191 -1.10 -22.47 10.93
CA THR A 191 -1.30 -21.88 9.61
C THR A 191 -2.78 -21.84 9.23
N GLY A 192 -3.34 -20.66 8.96
CA GLY A 192 -4.66 -20.54 8.35
C GLY A 192 -4.58 -20.20 6.87
N PRO A 193 -4.63 -21.16 5.95
CA PRO A 193 -5.06 -20.92 4.58
C PRO A 193 -6.59 -21.05 4.50
N GLY A 194 -7.23 -20.21 3.68
CA GLY A 194 -8.57 -20.49 3.14
C GLY A 194 -9.77 -20.05 3.97
N ARG A 195 -10.08 -18.75 3.98
CA ARG A 195 -11.48 -18.31 4.22
C ARG A 195 -12.37 -18.41 2.99
N TYR A 196 -11.80 -18.76 1.83
CA TYR A 196 -12.51 -19.01 0.59
C TYR A 196 -11.67 -20.04 -0.17
N SER A 197 -12.12 -21.29 -0.27
CA SER A 197 -11.49 -22.32 -1.12
C SER A 197 -12.27 -22.46 -2.42
N ALA A 198 -12.31 -21.38 -3.23
CA ALA A 198 -12.58 -21.56 -4.65
C ALA A 198 -11.38 -22.32 -5.24
N SER A 199 -11.64 -23.51 -5.77
CA SER A 199 -10.67 -24.40 -6.41
C SER A 199 -9.99 -23.78 -7.64
N ASN A 200 -10.51 -22.65 -8.14
CA ASN A 200 -9.91 -21.84 -9.19
C ASN A 200 -9.57 -20.43 -8.67
N ASP A 201 -8.30 -20.03 -8.80
CA ASP A 201 -7.87 -18.62 -8.70
C ASP A 201 -8.51 -17.75 -9.80
N ASP A 202 -9.11 -18.38 -10.81
CA ASP A 202 -9.70 -17.75 -12.00
C ASP A 202 -11.03 -17.04 -11.75
N GLU A 203 -11.78 -17.42 -10.73
CA GLU A 203 -13.13 -16.88 -10.46
C GLU A 203 -13.16 -15.83 -9.32
N ARG A 204 -12.00 -15.57 -8.69
CA ARG A 204 -11.90 -14.62 -7.59
C ARG A 204 -11.77 -13.19 -8.09
N LEU A 205 -12.45 -12.27 -7.42
CA LEU A 205 -12.28 -10.83 -7.62
C LEU A 205 -10.86 -10.39 -7.25
N GLN A 206 -10.06 -10.02 -8.26
CA GLN A 206 -8.71 -9.55 -8.05
C GLN A 206 -8.70 -8.08 -7.64
N SER A 207 -8.40 -7.81 -6.38
CA SER A 207 -8.37 -6.46 -5.86
C SER A 207 -6.96 -5.87 -5.88
N ARG A 208 -6.83 -4.61 -6.30
CA ARG A 208 -5.59 -3.83 -6.27
C ARG A 208 -5.83 -2.39 -5.83
N ILE A 209 -4.86 -1.79 -5.15
CA ILE A 209 -4.94 -0.40 -4.70
C ILE A 209 -3.89 0.42 -5.45
N LEU A 210 -4.30 1.51 -6.10
CA LEU A 210 -3.39 2.50 -6.69
C LEU A 210 -3.44 3.79 -5.88
N ILE A 211 -2.32 4.21 -5.33
CA ILE A 211 -2.19 5.48 -4.60
C ILE A 211 -1.50 6.48 -5.52
N VAL A 212 -2.19 7.59 -5.82
CA VAL A 212 -1.60 8.77 -6.45
C VAL A 212 -1.21 9.74 -5.34
N SER A 213 0.06 9.79 -5.00
CA SER A 213 0.60 10.58 -3.88
C SER A 213 1.30 11.83 -4.38
N VAL A 214 0.99 12.96 -3.75
CA VAL A 214 1.56 14.29 -4.07
C VAL A 214 2.31 14.87 -2.87
N SER A 215 1.88 14.51 -1.67
CA SER A 215 2.44 14.99 -0.40
C SER A 215 3.70 14.21 0.00
N GLY A 216 4.63 14.90 0.66
CA GLY A 216 5.83 14.29 1.24
C GLY A 216 5.57 13.58 2.57
N SER A 217 6.47 12.65 2.95
CA SER A 217 6.42 11.84 4.16
C SER A 217 6.79 12.60 5.44
N SER A 218 7.40 13.79 5.32
CA SER A 218 7.78 14.61 6.47
C SER A 218 6.57 15.15 7.24
N ASP A 219 5.47 15.46 6.55
CA ASP A 219 4.24 15.98 7.17
C ASP A 219 3.34 14.88 7.75
N SER A 220 3.51 13.63 7.34
CA SER A 220 2.60 12.52 7.68
C SER A 220 3.11 11.58 8.77
N ALA A 221 4.16 11.94 9.52
CA ALA A 221 4.76 11.07 10.53
C ALA A 221 3.79 10.62 11.65
N HIS A 222 2.77 11.44 11.98
CA HIS A 222 1.74 11.06 12.95
C HIS A 222 0.82 9.93 12.46
N GLN A 223 0.72 9.72 11.15
CA GLN A 223 -0.10 8.68 10.53
C GLN A 223 0.70 7.40 10.23
N TYR A 224 1.98 7.36 10.62
CA TYR A 224 2.84 6.20 10.36
C TYR A 224 2.21 4.89 10.86
N ILE A 225 1.79 4.84 12.12
CA ILE A 225 1.22 3.63 12.74
C ILE A 225 -0.02 3.15 12.00
N PRO A 226 -1.07 3.97 11.80
CA PRO A 226 -2.26 3.48 11.12
C PRO A 226 -2.02 3.15 9.64
N VAL A 227 -1.15 3.89 8.92
CA VAL A 227 -0.77 3.52 7.54
C VAL A 227 -0.07 2.16 7.51
N MET A 228 0.90 1.93 8.39
CA MET A 228 1.62 0.63 8.46
C MET A 228 0.69 -0.52 8.83
N ASN A 229 -0.26 -0.31 9.75
CA ASN A 229 -1.27 -1.31 10.07
C ASN A 229 -2.14 -1.66 8.85
N SER A 230 -2.53 -0.66 8.05
CA SER A 230 -3.24 -0.89 6.79
C SER A 230 -2.37 -1.65 5.77
N ILE A 231 -1.08 -1.33 5.66
CA ILE A 231 -0.14 -2.02 4.76
C ILE A 231 0.01 -3.49 5.16
N PHE A 232 0.21 -3.78 6.45
CA PHE A 232 0.29 -5.16 6.94
C PHE A 232 -1.03 -5.92 6.74
N ALA A 233 -2.18 -5.24 6.84
CA ALA A 233 -3.46 -5.83 6.48
C ALA A 233 -3.53 -6.16 4.98
N CYS A 234 -3.11 -5.24 4.09
CA CYS A 234 -3.01 -5.50 2.66
C CYS A 234 -2.08 -6.68 2.34
N GLN A 235 -0.93 -6.76 3.01
CA GLN A 235 0.04 -7.84 2.84
C GLN A 235 -0.59 -9.20 3.21
N ARG A 236 -1.32 -9.26 4.33
CA ARG A 236 -2.02 -10.47 4.78
C ARG A 236 -3.18 -10.87 3.85
N LEU A 237 -3.85 -9.90 3.25
CA LEU A 237 -4.94 -10.12 2.29
C LEU A 237 -4.42 -10.33 0.85
N HIS A 238 -3.11 -10.30 0.64
CA HIS A 238 -2.48 -10.38 -0.68
C HIS A 238 -2.98 -9.33 -1.68
N ILE A 239 -3.31 -8.13 -1.20
CA ILE A 239 -3.72 -6.99 -2.03
C ILE A 239 -2.48 -6.15 -2.34
N PRO A 240 -2.03 -6.08 -3.61
CA PRO A 240 -0.91 -5.25 -3.99
C PRO A 240 -1.27 -3.75 -3.87
N ILE A 241 -0.33 -2.97 -3.32
CA ILE A 241 -0.42 -1.52 -3.28
C ILE A 241 0.57 -0.95 -4.30
N ASP A 242 0.03 -0.32 -5.33
CA ASP A 242 0.78 0.44 -6.31
C ASP A 242 0.82 1.91 -5.91
N VAL A 243 1.97 2.55 -6.10
CA VAL A 243 2.16 3.96 -5.75
C VAL A 243 2.72 4.70 -6.95
N CYS A 244 1.93 5.66 -7.43
CA CYS A 244 2.34 6.68 -8.37
C CYS A 244 2.67 7.95 -7.57
N LYS A 245 3.96 8.28 -7.46
CA LYS A 245 4.44 9.44 -6.71
C LYS A 245 4.73 10.60 -7.67
N LEU A 246 4.01 11.69 -7.49
CA LEU A 246 4.13 12.91 -8.29
C LEU A 246 5.17 13.89 -7.74
N SER A 247 5.29 14.01 -6.42
CA SER A 247 6.18 14.95 -5.74
C SER A 247 6.53 14.50 -4.32
N GLY A 248 7.47 15.19 -3.67
CA GLY A 248 7.91 14.95 -2.30
C GLY A 248 8.84 13.75 -2.14
N ASP A 249 9.09 13.32 -0.90
CA ASP A 249 9.67 12.02 -0.54
C ASP A 249 8.65 11.14 0.16
N ALA A 250 8.68 9.83 -0.06
CA ALA A 250 7.64 8.93 0.46
C ALA A 250 8.23 7.57 0.82
N VAL A 251 9.08 7.54 1.84
CA VAL A 251 9.78 6.32 2.30
C VAL A 251 8.77 5.24 2.73
N PHE A 252 7.72 5.62 3.46
CA PHE A 252 6.68 4.68 3.91
C PHE A 252 5.93 4.02 2.74
N LEU A 253 5.68 4.76 1.66
CA LEU A 253 5.00 4.23 0.49
C LEU A 253 5.90 3.29 -0.33
N GLN A 254 7.22 3.48 -0.30
CA GLN A 254 8.17 2.54 -0.88
C GLN A 254 8.14 1.21 -0.12
N GLN A 255 8.19 1.26 1.21
CA GLN A 255 8.04 0.08 2.07
C GLN A 255 6.68 -0.62 1.85
N ALA A 256 5.61 0.16 1.63
CA ALA A 256 4.29 -0.39 1.31
C ALA A 256 4.28 -1.22 0.03
N CYS A 257 4.91 -0.71 -1.03
CA CYS A 257 5.00 -1.41 -2.31
C CYS A 257 5.82 -2.70 -2.18
N ASP A 258 6.96 -2.64 -1.50
CA ASP A 258 7.81 -3.82 -1.29
C ASP A 258 7.10 -4.90 -0.46
N ALA A 259 6.49 -4.51 0.67
CA ALA A 259 5.77 -5.44 1.54
C ALA A 259 4.59 -6.14 0.85
N THR A 260 3.89 -5.44 -0.06
CA THR A 260 2.72 -5.96 -0.78
C THR A 260 3.03 -6.50 -2.19
N LYS A 261 4.30 -6.42 -2.63
CA LYS A 261 4.75 -6.75 -3.99
C LYS A 261 4.04 -5.92 -5.08
N GLY A 262 3.77 -4.65 -4.78
CA GLY A 262 3.22 -3.68 -5.74
C GLY A 262 4.30 -2.88 -6.47
N VAL A 263 3.86 -1.96 -7.33
CA VAL A 263 4.74 -1.12 -8.15
C VAL A 263 4.91 0.26 -7.54
N TYR A 264 6.15 0.64 -7.23
CA TYR A 264 6.49 2.00 -6.84
C TYR A 264 7.12 2.75 -8.00
N MET A 265 6.49 3.85 -8.44
CA MET A 265 7.02 4.71 -9.49
C MET A 265 7.05 6.17 -9.05
N ALA A 266 8.25 6.73 -8.97
CA ALA A 266 8.47 8.16 -8.79
C ALA A 266 8.64 8.84 -10.15
N LEU A 267 7.73 9.76 -10.49
CA LEU A 267 7.74 10.43 -11.79
C LEU A 267 8.84 11.50 -11.83
N SER A 268 9.72 11.41 -12.83
CA SER A 268 10.69 12.46 -13.13
C SER A 268 10.04 13.66 -13.82
N GLU A 269 9.04 13.41 -14.65
CA GLU A 269 8.31 14.44 -15.40
C GLU A 269 6.79 14.22 -15.21
N PRO A 270 6.10 15.07 -14.44
CA PRO A 270 4.68 14.87 -14.12
C PRO A 270 3.76 15.14 -15.33
N ARG A 271 4.23 15.85 -16.35
CA ARG A 271 3.47 16.09 -17.60
C ARG A 271 3.11 14.80 -18.33
N GLY A 272 3.96 13.78 -18.23
CA GLY A 272 3.77 12.46 -18.85
C GLY A 272 2.91 11.50 -18.04
N LEU A 273 2.11 11.97 -17.07
CA LEU A 273 1.37 11.11 -16.13
C LEU A 273 0.58 9.97 -16.81
N LEU A 274 -0.15 10.26 -17.88
CA LEU A 274 -0.94 9.24 -18.58
C LEU A 274 -0.07 8.09 -19.11
N GLN A 275 1.11 8.39 -19.66
CA GLN A 275 2.02 7.37 -20.17
C GLN A 275 2.47 6.42 -19.07
N TYR A 276 2.78 6.95 -17.88
CA TYR A 276 3.13 6.14 -16.72
C TYR A 276 1.95 5.30 -16.22
N LEU A 277 0.75 5.88 -16.16
CA LEU A 277 -0.48 5.16 -15.79
C LEU A 277 -0.77 3.99 -16.74
N MET A 278 -0.66 4.22 -18.05
CA MET A 278 -0.92 3.20 -19.07
C MET A 278 0.13 2.08 -19.04
N MET A 279 1.42 2.43 -18.92
CA MET A 279 2.50 1.43 -19.04
C MET A 279 2.73 0.63 -17.76
N ALA A 280 2.72 1.28 -16.59
CA ALA A 280 3.11 0.64 -15.34
C ALA A 280 1.92 0.09 -14.55
N PHE A 281 0.78 0.80 -14.56
CA PHE A 281 -0.31 0.54 -13.62
C PHE A 281 -1.55 -0.11 -14.27
N LEU A 282 -1.68 -0.05 -15.59
CA LEU A 282 -2.80 -0.68 -16.31
C LEU A 282 -2.79 -2.21 -16.22
N PRO A 283 -1.64 -2.90 -16.46
CA PRO A 283 -1.61 -4.36 -16.48
C PRO A 283 -2.14 -4.97 -15.18
N ASP A 284 -3.03 -5.96 -15.30
CA ASP A 284 -3.58 -6.69 -14.16
C ASP A 284 -2.55 -7.59 -13.48
N GLN A 285 -2.87 -8.02 -12.26
CA GLN A 285 -1.94 -8.74 -11.38
C GLN A 285 -1.38 -10.02 -12.02
N ARG A 286 -2.14 -10.68 -12.90
CA ARG A 286 -1.66 -11.83 -13.68
C ARG A 286 -0.69 -11.43 -14.78
N SER A 287 -1.05 -10.44 -15.59
CA SER A 287 -0.23 -9.94 -16.70
C SER A 287 1.11 -9.41 -16.20
N ARG A 288 1.14 -8.82 -15.01
CA ARG A 288 2.37 -8.37 -14.32
C ARG A 288 3.41 -9.46 -14.10
N ARG A 289 3.02 -10.74 -13.99
CA ARG A 289 3.97 -11.87 -13.85
C ARG A 289 4.81 -12.08 -15.12
N HIS A 290 4.34 -11.58 -16.25
CA HIS A 290 4.98 -11.72 -17.57
C HIS A 290 5.68 -10.45 -18.02
N LEU A 291 5.60 -9.37 -17.23
CA LEU A 291 6.17 -8.06 -17.55
C LEU A 291 7.30 -7.72 -16.58
N VAL A 292 8.38 -7.14 -17.10
CA VAL A 292 9.39 -6.52 -16.26
C VAL A 292 8.90 -5.14 -15.87
N LEU A 293 8.39 -5.03 -14.64
CA LEU A 293 7.88 -3.77 -14.12
C LEU A 293 9.01 -2.87 -13.61
N PRO A 294 8.89 -1.55 -13.76
CA PRO A 294 9.87 -0.60 -13.24
C PRO A 294 9.70 -0.47 -11.72
N THR A 295 10.25 -1.40 -10.95
CA THR A 295 10.35 -1.28 -9.49
C THR A 295 11.73 -0.74 -9.11
N ARG A 296 11.77 0.28 -8.24
CA ARG A 296 13.03 0.72 -7.60
C ARG A 296 13.32 -0.21 -6.42
N VAL A 297 14.53 -0.76 -6.38
CA VAL A 297 14.98 -1.75 -5.39
C VAL A 297 15.55 -1.11 -4.11
N ASP A 298 15.76 0.20 -4.10
CA ASP A 298 16.36 0.89 -2.95
C ASP A 298 15.28 1.41 -2.00
N VAL A 299 14.90 0.55 -1.05
CA VAL A 299 13.93 0.88 0.01
C VAL A 299 14.68 1.06 1.32
N ASP A 300 14.47 2.20 1.97
CA ASP A 300 15.04 2.50 3.27
C ASP A 300 14.17 1.88 4.38
N PHE A 301 14.71 0.89 5.11
CA PHE A 301 14.02 0.19 6.21
C PHE A 301 14.30 0.76 7.60
N ARG A 302 14.95 1.92 7.68
CA ARG A 302 15.28 2.51 8.97
C ARG A 302 14.04 2.90 9.75
N ALA A 303 14.10 2.67 11.06
CA ALA A 303 13.01 3.01 11.96
C ALA A 303 12.98 4.52 12.27
N ALA A 304 11.79 5.07 12.48
CA ALA A 304 11.62 6.40 13.04
C ALA A 304 11.43 6.33 14.56
N CYS A 305 12.10 7.20 15.31
CA CYS A 305 11.95 7.26 16.76
C CYS A 305 10.61 7.88 17.17
N PHE A 306 9.98 7.38 18.23
CA PHE A 306 8.71 7.92 18.73
C PHE A 306 8.87 9.27 19.45
N CYS A 307 10.06 9.60 19.99
CA CYS A 307 10.32 10.89 20.65
C CYS A 307 10.23 12.07 19.69
N HIS A 308 11.01 11.99 18.60
CA HIS A 308 11.22 13.12 17.67
C HIS A 308 10.67 12.85 16.27
N ARG A 309 10.20 11.63 15.98
CA ARG A 309 9.70 11.19 14.67
C ARG A 309 10.73 11.32 13.54
N ARG A 310 12.00 11.21 13.90
CA ARG A 310 13.13 11.22 12.97
C ARG A 310 13.60 9.81 12.71
N VAL A 311 14.03 9.56 11.48
CA VAL A 311 14.67 8.29 11.09
C VAL A 311 15.99 8.16 11.87
N VAL A 312 16.20 7.00 12.49
CA VAL A 312 17.40 6.68 13.28
C VAL A 312 18.05 5.41 12.78
N ASP A 313 19.39 5.40 12.74
CA ASP A 313 20.16 4.20 12.40
C ASP A 313 20.35 3.27 13.61
N ILE A 314 20.46 3.87 14.81
CA ILE A 314 20.56 3.17 16.10
C ILE A 314 19.47 3.72 17.01
N GLY A 315 18.67 2.83 17.58
CA GLY A 315 17.59 3.19 18.50
C GLY A 315 17.48 2.22 19.67
N TYR A 316 16.91 2.70 20.76
CA TYR A 316 16.61 1.94 21.97
C TYR A 316 15.16 1.46 21.92
N VAL A 317 14.92 0.19 22.19
CA VAL A 317 13.57 -0.40 22.11
C VAL A 317 13.06 -0.71 23.51
N CYS A 318 11.83 -0.31 23.81
CA CYS A 318 11.15 -0.76 25.03
C CYS A 318 10.83 -2.25 24.94
N SER A 319 11.22 -3.05 25.95
CA SER A 319 10.96 -4.50 25.99
C SER A 319 9.48 -4.88 26.09
N ILE A 320 8.60 -3.92 26.40
CA ILE A 320 7.18 -4.17 26.67
C ILE A 320 6.31 -3.67 25.52
N CYS A 321 6.43 -2.39 25.16
CA CYS A 321 5.60 -1.79 24.11
C CYS A 321 6.29 -1.70 22.75
N LEU A 322 7.55 -2.15 22.63
CA LEU A 322 8.35 -2.13 21.40
C LEU A 322 8.51 -0.73 20.77
N SER A 323 8.29 0.34 21.56
CA SER A 323 8.53 1.71 21.12
C SER A 323 10.02 1.96 20.94
N ILE A 324 10.37 2.69 19.88
CA ILE A 324 11.74 2.98 19.47
C ILE A 324 12.10 4.41 19.86
N PHE A 325 13.21 4.59 20.56
CA PHE A 325 13.72 5.88 21.03
C PHE A 325 15.10 6.17 20.45
N CYS A 326 15.37 7.44 20.15
CA CYS A 326 16.68 7.85 19.64
C CYS A 326 17.75 7.93 20.74
N GLU A 327 17.33 8.23 21.96
CA GLU A 327 18.17 8.38 23.15
C GLU A 327 17.44 7.72 24.32
N PRO A 328 18.17 7.20 25.33
CA PRO A 328 17.55 6.65 26.52
C PRO A 328 16.73 7.75 27.23
N PRO A 329 15.46 7.48 27.59
CA PRO A 329 14.58 8.50 28.14
C PRO A 329 15.09 9.00 29.52
N PRO A 330 15.02 10.33 29.78
CA PRO A 330 15.50 10.91 31.03
C PRO A 330 14.56 10.49 32.17
N GLY A 331 15.01 9.56 33.01
CA GLY A 331 14.20 9.01 34.10
C GLY A 331 14.03 7.49 34.05
N ASN A 332 14.66 6.80 33.08
CA ASN A 332 14.56 5.35 32.95
C ASN A 332 13.09 4.90 32.88
N GLU A 333 12.23 5.67 32.22
CA GLU A 333 10.81 5.34 32.05
C GLU A 333 10.42 5.47 30.58
N CYS A 334 9.60 4.54 30.10
CA CYS A 334 9.14 4.57 28.73
C CYS A 334 8.10 5.68 28.54
N LEU A 335 8.36 6.65 27.66
CA LEU A 335 7.43 7.75 27.35
C LEU A 335 6.07 7.28 26.79
N THR A 336 5.99 6.05 26.26
CA THR A 336 4.77 5.47 25.69
C THR A 336 3.92 4.69 26.70
N CYS A 337 4.51 3.77 27.47
CA CYS A 337 3.78 2.88 28.39
C CYS A 337 4.02 3.16 29.87
N GLY A 338 4.89 4.12 30.21
CA GLY A 338 5.23 4.49 31.60
C GLY A 338 6.01 3.44 32.38
N THR A 339 6.47 2.37 31.73
CA THR A 339 7.19 1.32 32.45
C THR A 339 8.63 1.73 32.74
N PRO A 340 9.14 1.53 33.98
CA PRO A 340 10.55 1.70 34.27
C PRO A 340 11.41 0.74 33.42
N LEU A 341 12.37 1.32 32.70
CA LEU A 341 13.36 0.66 31.88
C LEU A 341 14.65 0.54 32.70
N ASP A 342 15.14 -0.68 32.90
CA ASP A 342 16.47 -0.88 33.47
C ASP A 342 17.50 -0.59 32.37
N VAL A 343 17.97 0.66 32.34
CA VAL A 343 19.00 1.11 31.40
C VAL A 343 20.35 0.64 31.93
N GLY A 344 20.58 -0.67 31.96
CA GLY A 344 21.82 -1.26 32.47
C GLY A 344 23.04 -0.77 31.69
N ASP A 345 24.16 -0.50 32.39
CA ASP A 345 25.38 0.13 31.86
C ASP A 345 25.73 -0.26 30.40
N PHE A 346 25.31 0.60 29.46
CA PHE A 346 25.45 0.43 28.01
C PHE A 346 26.90 0.53 27.49
N ALA A 347 27.87 0.74 28.39
CA ALA A 347 29.29 0.70 28.07
C ALA A 347 29.87 -0.73 28.01
N SER A 348 29.07 -1.76 28.30
CA SER A 348 29.51 -3.15 28.15
C SER A 348 29.35 -3.60 26.69
N LYS A 349 30.49 -3.76 26.01
CA LYS A 349 30.60 -4.28 24.64
C LYS A 349 29.65 -5.47 24.42
N PRO A 350 28.95 -5.54 23.27
CA PRO A 350 27.98 -6.60 23.01
C PRO A 350 28.62 -7.98 23.19
N ALA A 351 27.89 -8.87 23.87
CA ALA A 351 28.33 -10.21 24.28
C ALA A 351 28.73 -11.15 23.11
N LEU A 352 28.52 -10.71 21.86
CA LEU A 352 28.78 -11.47 20.65
C LEU A 352 30.25 -11.41 20.16
N ILE A 353 31.12 -10.63 20.81
CA ILE A 353 32.56 -10.74 20.56
C ILE A 353 33.12 -11.83 21.49
N PRO A 354 33.48 -13.04 20.99
CA PRO A 354 34.05 -14.07 21.83
C PRO A 354 35.34 -13.54 22.47
N ARG A 355 35.33 -13.37 23.79
CA ARG A 355 36.51 -13.01 24.56
C ARG A 355 37.56 -14.10 24.35
N LYS A 356 38.70 -13.76 23.74
CA LYS A 356 39.88 -14.65 23.69
C LYS A 356 40.20 -15.09 25.13
N LYS A 357 39.99 -16.37 25.44
CA LYS A 357 40.35 -16.95 26.74
C LYS A 357 41.83 -16.66 27.00
N LYS A 358 42.12 -15.81 27.98
CA LYS A 358 43.49 -15.56 28.45
C LYS A 358 44.00 -16.88 29.04
N LYS A 359 44.97 -17.51 28.36
CA LYS A 359 45.62 -18.74 28.82
C LYS A 359 46.23 -18.47 30.20
N LYS A 360 45.69 -19.13 31.23
CA LYS A 360 46.17 -19.02 32.61
C LYS A 360 47.64 -19.46 32.63
N LYS A 361 48.56 -18.52 32.86
CA LYS A 361 50.00 -18.79 32.94
C LYS A 361 50.23 -19.62 34.22
N ARG A 362 50.60 -20.90 34.06
CA ARG A 362 51.10 -21.72 35.17
C ARG A 362 52.35 -21.02 35.72
N ALA A 363 52.33 -20.68 37.01
CA ALA A 363 53.52 -20.40 37.76
C ALA A 363 54.23 -21.74 38.02
N ASN A 364 55.49 -21.87 37.64
CA ASN A 364 56.38 -22.80 38.32
C ASN A 364 57.81 -22.27 38.33
N GLY A 365 58.46 -22.49 39.46
CA GLY A 365 59.66 -21.81 39.92
C GLY A 365 60.95 -22.10 39.17
N THR A 366 61.84 -21.13 39.32
CA THR A 366 63.28 -21.23 39.56
C THR A 366 64.12 -22.18 38.70
N SER A 367 64.74 -21.56 37.70
CA SER A 367 66.06 -21.74 37.09
C SER A 367 66.99 -22.83 37.63
N THR A 368 67.56 -23.65 36.72
CA THR A 368 69.02 -23.86 36.58
C THR A 368 69.37 -24.47 35.21
N VAL A 369 70.09 -23.68 34.40
CA VAL A 369 71.22 -23.97 33.48
C VAL A 369 71.21 -25.22 32.58
N GLY A 370 71.38 -25.00 31.26
CA GLY A 370 71.82 -26.02 30.29
C GLY A 370 71.70 -25.62 28.79
N THR A 371 72.65 -24.81 28.32
CA THR A 371 73.32 -24.63 26.99
C THR A 371 72.65 -25.02 25.64
N PRO A 372 72.89 -24.30 24.50
CA PRO A 372 72.04 -24.28 23.29
C PRO A 372 72.63 -24.95 22.03
N MET A 373 71.80 -25.18 21.00
CA MET A 373 72.07 -25.34 19.54
C MET A 373 70.82 -26.03 18.91
N SER A 374 70.40 -25.91 17.65
CA SER A 374 70.75 -25.14 16.46
C SER A 374 69.60 -25.30 15.45
N THR A 375 69.53 -24.38 14.47
CA THR A 375 69.14 -24.61 13.04
C THR A 375 67.71 -24.99 12.64
N GLY A 376 67.16 -24.20 11.70
CA GLY A 376 66.52 -24.76 10.50
C GLY A 376 65.10 -24.30 10.21
N THR A 377 64.95 -23.19 9.48
CA THR A 377 63.76 -22.93 8.66
C THR A 377 63.97 -23.57 7.29
N PRO A 378 62.92 -24.10 6.63
CA PRO A 378 62.80 -23.79 5.21
C PRO A 378 61.38 -23.46 4.77
N THR A 379 61.32 -22.48 3.87
CA THR A 379 60.22 -22.05 3.00
C THR A 379 59.96 -23.04 1.85
N PRO A 380 58.83 -22.87 1.11
CA PRO A 380 58.20 -23.92 0.32
C PRO A 380 58.69 -23.99 -1.14
N GLY A 381 58.49 -25.15 -1.78
CA GLY A 381 58.81 -25.39 -3.20
C GLY A 381 57.60 -25.82 -4.04
N PRO A 382 57.66 -25.65 -5.37
CA PRO A 382 56.52 -25.61 -6.29
C PRO A 382 56.26 -26.95 -7.01
N GLY A 383 55.13 -26.99 -7.73
CA GLY A 383 54.50 -28.22 -8.23
C GLY A 383 55.06 -28.86 -9.50
N SER A 384 54.36 -29.94 -9.85
CA SER A 384 54.27 -30.58 -11.17
C SER A 384 52.90 -31.25 -11.24
#